data_AF-A0A2P8AYG5-F1
#
_entry.id   AF-A0A2P8AYG5-F1
#
_cell.length_a   1.000
_cell.length_b   1.000
_cell.length_c   1.000
_cell.angle_alpha   90.00
_cell.angle_beta   90.00
_cell.angle_gamma   90.00
#
_symmetry.space_group_name_H-M   'P 1'
#
loop_
_entity.id
_entity.type
_entity.pdbx_description
1 polymer ?
#
loop_
_entity_poly.entity_id
_entity_poly.type
_entity_poly.pdbx_seq_one_letter_code
_entity_poly.pdbx_strand_id
1 'polypeptide(L)'
;MKRVQRLMIAVAALLVLWAGLAYEVSRPQDASGYLRTVLQVAGSAHDAAATGVLVAREQRRQHLTATYAVSAYDDAMKAVAGAQKKLGTEAAPDDASRALRDRLAPLVEAAARALSDAASARDDSALGHAGAALQAAAQQLNELIEDNR
;
A
#
# COMPACT_ATOMS: atom_id res chain seq x y z
N MET A 1 41.44 9.14 34.89
CA MET A 1 40.08 9.56 35.31
C MET A 1 39.33 10.37 34.24
N LYS A 2 39.91 11.43 33.64
CA LYS A 2 39.21 12.29 32.65
C LYS A 2 38.68 11.59 31.38
N ARG A 3 39.37 10.56 30.86
CA ARG A 3 38.94 9.82 29.65
C ARG A 3 37.73 8.91 29.91
N VAL A 4 37.72 8.20 31.04
CA VAL A 4 36.60 7.32 31.44
C VAL A 4 35.33 8.15 31.68
N GLN A 5 35.47 9.31 32.29
CA GLN A 5 34.35 10.23 32.55
C GLN A 5 33.76 10.81 31.25
N ARG A 6 34.61 11.17 30.28
CA ARG A 6 34.15 11.59 28.93
C ARG A 6 33.46 10.46 28.18
N LEU A 7 33.94 9.22 28.32
CA LEU A 7 33.34 8.06 27.68
C LEU A 7 31.96 7.74 28.29
N MET A 8 31.84 7.84 29.61
CA MET A 8 30.56 7.68 30.32
C MET A 8 29.53 8.73 29.90
N ILE A 9 29.95 10.00 29.74
CA ILE A 9 29.06 11.08 29.27
C ILE A 9 28.60 10.82 27.83
N ALA A 10 29.51 10.38 26.94
CA ALA A 10 29.17 10.08 25.56
C ALA A 10 28.18 8.91 25.44
N VAL A 11 28.37 7.84 26.23
CA VAL A 11 27.45 6.70 26.28
C VAL A 11 26.10 7.11 26.84
N ALA A 12 26.05 7.89 27.91
CA ALA A 12 24.80 8.40 28.47
C ALA A 12 24.04 9.29 27.48
N ALA A 13 24.74 10.19 26.77
CA ALA A 13 24.14 11.03 25.74
C ALA A 13 23.57 10.19 24.58
N LEU A 14 24.30 9.15 24.15
CA LEU A 14 23.84 8.24 23.09
C LEU A 14 22.57 7.49 23.50
N LEU A 15 22.50 7.01 24.76
CA LEU A 15 21.34 6.32 25.30
C LEU A 15 20.12 7.24 25.42
N VAL A 16 20.31 8.49 25.85
CA VAL A 16 19.22 9.49 25.90
C VAL A 16 18.72 9.81 24.50
N LEU A 17 19.63 9.95 23.52
CA LEU A 17 19.25 10.19 22.13
C LEU A 17 18.44 9.01 21.57
N TRP A 18 18.89 7.79 21.84
CA TRP A 18 18.19 6.56 21.46
C TRP A 18 16.82 6.44 22.12
N ALA A 19 16.71 6.75 23.41
CA ALA A 19 15.44 6.73 24.14
C ALA A 19 14.46 7.79 23.63
N GLY A 20 14.95 8.99 23.30
CA GLY A 20 14.14 10.05 22.69
C GLY A 20 13.63 9.65 21.30
N LEU A 21 14.50 9.04 20.48
CA LEU A 21 14.11 8.52 19.17
C LEU A 21 13.08 7.39 19.29
N ALA A 22 13.29 6.46 20.22
CA ALA A 22 12.36 5.38 20.49
C ALA A 22 11.00 5.91 20.98
N TYR A 23 10.99 6.97 21.80
CA TYR A 23 9.76 7.60 22.30
C TYR A 23 8.93 8.26 21.19
N GLU A 24 9.58 9.01 20.28
CA GLU A 24 8.92 9.57 19.10
C GLU A 24 8.36 8.47 18.18
N VAL A 25 9.10 7.37 18.01
CA VAL A 25 8.68 6.23 17.17
C VAL A 25 7.57 5.39 17.83
N SER A 26 7.45 5.40 19.16
CA SER A 26 6.49 4.56 19.89
C SER A 26 5.18 5.29 20.25
N ARG A 27 5.03 6.57 19.89
CA ARG A 27 3.75 7.25 20.03
C ARG A 27 2.76 6.70 18.98
N PRO A 28 1.55 6.30 19.40
CA PRO A 28 0.50 5.95 18.44
C PRO A 28 0.21 7.15 17.55
N GLN A 29 0.03 6.91 16.24
CA GLN A 29 -0.28 7.97 15.29
C GLN A 29 -1.56 8.71 15.71
N ASP A 30 -1.55 10.03 15.58
CA ASP A 30 -2.78 10.82 15.65
C ASP A 30 -3.65 10.58 14.40
N ALA A 31 -4.89 11.08 14.41
CA ALA A 31 -5.83 10.92 13.30
C ALA A 31 -5.27 11.45 11.96
N SER A 32 -4.45 12.51 11.99
CA SER A 32 -3.86 13.10 10.79
C SER A 32 -2.75 12.23 10.18
N GLY A 33 -1.92 11.62 11.04
CA GLY A 33 -0.92 10.65 10.64
C GLY A 33 -1.57 9.38 10.09
N TYR A 34 -2.63 8.91 10.75
CA TYR A 34 -3.40 7.76 10.30
C TYR A 34 -4.03 8.01 8.92
N LEU A 35 -4.69 9.17 8.73
CA LEU A 35 -5.26 9.57 7.45
C LEU A 35 -4.21 9.55 6.34
N ARG A 36 -3.03 10.13 6.59
CA ARG A 36 -1.92 10.11 5.63
C ARG A 36 -1.49 8.69 5.28
N THR A 37 -1.40 7.81 6.28
CA THR A 37 -1.07 6.39 6.09
C THR A 37 -2.12 5.69 5.22
N VAL A 38 -3.40 5.91 5.50
CA VAL A 38 -4.52 5.37 4.71
C VAL A 38 -4.50 5.87 3.28
N LEU A 39 -4.29 7.17 3.05
CA LEU A 39 -4.18 7.74 1.70
C LEU A 39 -2.98 7.19 0.92
N GLN A 40 -1.85 6.94 1.60
CA GLN A 40 -0.71 6.24 0.98
C GLN A 40 -1.05 4.81 0.57
N VAL A 41 -1.77 4.06 1.42
CA VAL A 41 -2.24 2.71 1.10
C VAL A 41 -3.20 2.75 -0.09
N ALA A 42 -4.15 3.68 -0.10
CA ALA A 42 -5.09 3.87 -1.19
C ALA A 42 -4.36 4.20 -2.51
N GLY A 43 -3.40 5.12 -2.47
CA GLY A 43 -2.57 5.46 -3.63
C GLY A 43 -1.75 4.28 -4.16
N SER A 44 -1.10 3.52 -3.29
CA SER A 44 -0.35 2.32 -3.71
C SER A 44 -1.24 1.24 -4.33
N ALA A 45 -2.44 1.02 -3.78
CA ALA A 45 -3.40 0.08 -4.37
C ALA A 45 -3.95 0.59 -5.70
N HIS A 46 -4.21 1.90 -5.80
CA HIS A 46 -4.65 2.56 -7.03
C HIS A 46 -3.62 2.37 -8.14
N ASP A 47 -2.36 2.72 -7.89
CA ASP A 47 -1.30 2.67 -8.88
C ASP A 47 -1.04 1.23 -9.35
N ALA A 48 -1.12 0.26 -8.45
CA ALA A 48 -1.02 -1.15 -8.79
C ALA A 48 -2.19 -1.60 -9.67
N ALA A 49 -3.43 -1.21 -9.34
CA ALA A 49 -4.61 -1.53 -10.14
C ALA A 49 -4.54 -0.87 -11.53
N ALA A 50 -4.18 0.41 -11.60
CA ALA A 50 -3.99 1.15 -12.85
C ALA A 50 -2.89 0.53 -13.73
N THR A 51 -1.78 0.10 -13.13
CA THR A 51 -0.74 -0.67 -13.83
C THR A 51 -1.31 -1.97 -14.39
N GLY A 52 -2.08 -2.73 -13.60
CA GLY A 52 -2.76 -3.93 -14.06
C GLY A 52 -3.69 -3.68 -15.24
N VAL A 53 -4.44 -2.57 -15.27
CA VAL A 53 -5.29 -2.17 -16.40
C VAL A 53 -4.46 -1.98 -17.67
N LEU A 54 -3.31 -1.30 -17.57
CA LEU A 54 -2.41 -1.06 -18.70
C LEU A 54 -1.82 -2.38 -19.22
N VAL A 55 -1.37 -3.26 -18.32
CA VAL A 55 -0.83 -4.58 -18.70
C VAL A 55 -1.90 -5.41 -19.39
N ALA A 56 -3.12 -5.50 -18.82
CA ALA A 56 -4.22 -6.24 -19.41
C ALA A 56 -4.59 -5.72 -20.80
N ARG A 57 -4.61 -4.39 -20.97
CA ARG A 57 -4.90 -3.76 -22.28
C ARG A 57 -3.83 -4.09 -23.31
N GLU A 58 -2.56 -3.94 -22.97
CA GLU A 58 -1.46 -4.16 -23.93
C GLU A 58 -1.23 -5.66 -24.20
N GLN A 59 -1.50 -6.54 -23.24
CA GLN A 59 -1.51 -7.98 -23.45
C GLN A 59 -2.60 -8.40 -24.45
N ARG A 60 -3.83 -7.86 -24.33
CA ARG A 60 -4.91 -8.10 -25.32
C ARG A 60 -4.58 -7.58 -26.72
N ARG A 61 -3.72 -6.57 -26.82
CA ARG A 61 -3.21 -6.04 -28.10
C ARG A 61 -2.02 -6.83 -28.65
N GLN A 62 -1.59 -7.88 -27.96
CA GLN A 62 -0.40 -8.69 -28.30
C GLN A 62 0.90 -7.85 -28.35
N HIS A 63 0.94 -6.74 -27.61
CA HIS A 63 2.10 -5.86 -27.54
C HIS A 63 3.06 -6.20 -26.39
N LEU A 64 2.68 -7.11 -25.50
CA LEU A 64 3.50 -7.56 -24.38
C LEU A 64 3.89 -9.03 -24.54
N THR A 65 5.11 -9.36 -24.13
CA THR A 65 5.52 -10.76 -23.98
C THR A 65 4.87 -11.34 -22.71
N ALA A 66 4.59 -12.65 -22.72
CA ALA A 66 4.03 -13.34 -21.57
C ALA A 66 4.90 -13.16 -20.31
N THR A 67 6.23 -13.24 -20.46
CA THR A 67 7.17 -13.05 -19.34
C THR A 67 7.08 -11.65 -18.74
N TYR A 68 6.94 -10.61 -19.56
CA TYR A 68 6.80 -9.25 -19.07
C TYR A 68 5.47 -9.05 -18.33
N ALA A 69 4.37 -9.57 -18.89
CA ALA A 69 3.06 -9.49 -18.24
C ALA A 69 3.05 -10.15 -16.86
N VAL A 70 3.63 -11.35 -16.73
CA VAL A 70 3.77 -12.05 -15.45
C VAL A 70 4.54 -11.21 -14.43
N SER A 71 5.71 -10.69 -14.81
CA SER A 71 6.51 -9.86 -13.91
C SER A 71 5.77 -8.60 -13.47
N ALA A 72 5.03 -7.95 -14.39
CA ALA A 72 4.29 -6.75 -14.08
C ALA A 72 3.13 -7.01 -13.10
N TYR A 73 2.39 -8.11 -13.26
CA TYR A 73 1.37 -8.50 -12.30
C TYR A 73 1.95 -8.91 -10.94
N ASP A 74 3.07 -9.63 -10.91
CA ASP A 74 3.75 -10.00 -9.66
C ASP A 74 4.15 -8.77 -8.84
N ASP A 75 4.71 -7.76 -9.49
CA ASP A 75 5.12 -6.53 -8.81
C ASP A 75 3.91 -5.70 -8.35
N ALA A 76 2.84 -5.64 -9.15
CA ALA A 76 1.58 -5.03 -8.73
C ALA A 76 0.96 -5.76 -7.53
N MET A 77 0.95 -7.10 -7.52
CA MET A 77 0.47 -7.90 -6.40
C MET A 77 1.31 -7.69 -5.14
N LYS A 78 2.64 -7.60 -5.25
CA LYS A 78 3.52 -7.26 -4.11
C LYS A 78 3.22 -5.88 -3.54
N ALA A 79 2.96 -4.89 -4.40
CA ALA A 79 2.59 -3.55 -3.97
C ALA A 79 1.28 -3.56 -3.18
N VAL A 80 0.24 -4.25 -3.68
CA VAL A 80 -1.04 -4.39 -2.98
C VAL A 80 -0.90 -5.17 -1.67
N ALA A 81 -0.12 -6.26 -1.66
CA ALA A 81 0.15 -7.01 -0.43
C ALA A 81 0.88 -6.15 0.62
N GLY A 82 1.82 -5.30 0.19
CA GLY A 82 2.46 -4.32 1.05
C GLY A 82 1.46 -3.31 1.63
N ALA A 83 0.53 -2.84 0.80
CA ALA A 83 -0.54 -1.94 1.21
C ALA A 83 -1.50 -2.60 2.24
N GLN A 84 -1.92 -3.84 1.99
CA GLN A 84 -2.74 -4.63 2.93
C GLN A 84 -2.04 -4.84 4.27
N LYS A 85 -0.75 -5.19 4.24
CA LYS A 85 0.05 -5.36 5.46
C LYS A 85 0.10 -4.06 6.26
N LYS A 86 0.38 -2.94 5.61
CA LYS A 86 0.44 -1.62 6.25
C LYS A 86 -0.92 -1.23 6.86
N LEU A 87 -2.02 -1.51 6.18
CA LEU A 87 -3.37 -1.26 6.69
C LEU A 87 -3.71 -2.13 7.91
N GLY A 88 -3.23 -3.38 7.93
CA GLY A 88 -3.49 -4.34 9.01
C GLY A 88 -2.63 -4.12 10.27
N THR A 89 -1.47 -3.47 10.16
CA THR A 89 -0.57 -3.22 11.30
C THR A 89 -0.92 -1.96 12.08
N GLU A 90 -1.61 -0.99 11.46
CA GLU A 90 -1.90 0.30 12.08
C GLU A 90 -3.29 0.30 12.75
N ALA A 91 -3.32 0.47 14.07
CA ALA A 91 -4.58 0.62 14.80
C ALA A 91 -5.21 1.98 14.50
N ALA A 92 -6.51 1.99 14.18
CA ALA A 92 -7.25 3.23 13.98
C ALA A 92 -7.38 4.00 15.32
N PRO A 93 -6.98 5.28 15.39
CA PRO A 93 -6.98 6.05 16.64
C PRO A 93 -8.38 6.45 17.11
N ASP A 94 -9.35 6.54 16.20
CA ASP A 94 -10.75 6.91 16.50
C ASP A 94 -11.75 6.19 15.58
N ASP A 95 -13.04 6.40 15.83
CA ASP A 95 -14.13 5.76 15.08
C ASP A 95 -14.20 6.24 13.62
N ALA A 96 -13.85 7.50 13.34
CA ALA A 96 -13.83 8.03 11.98
C ALA A 96 -12.72 7.39 11.14
N SER A 97 -11.53 7.23 11.73
CA SER A 97 -10.39 6.53 11.17
C SER A 97 -10.71 5.05 10.94
N ARG A 98 -11.43 4.41 11.87
CA ARG A 98 -11.90 3.03 11.70
C ARG A 98 -12.87 2.92 10.53
N ALA A 99 -13.86 3.81 10.44
CA ALA A 99 -14.80 3.83 9.33
C ALA A 99 -14.11 4.08 7.98
N LEU A 100 -13.05 4.89 7.93
CA LEU A 100 -12.24 5.08 6.72
C LEU A 100 -11.46 3.81 6.36
N ARG A 101 -10.81 3.15 7.33
CA ARG A 101 -10.14 1.86 7.12
C ARG A 101 -11.09 0.80 6.60
N ASP A 102 -12.27 0.71 7.18
CA ASP A 102 -13.28 -0.30 6.84
C ASP A 102 -13.89 -0.03 5.44
N ARG A 103 -13.85 1.23 4.96
CA ARG A 103 -14.14 1.57 3.56
C ARG A 103 -12.99 1.24 2.61
N LEU A 104 -11.73 1.47 3.00
CA LEU A 104 -10.56 1.21 2.16
C LEU A 104 -10.26 -0.29 2.01
N ALA A 105 -10.34 -1.07 3.08
CA ALA A 105 -9.98 -2.48 3.10
C ALA A 105 -10.63 -3.31 1.97
N PRO A 106 -11.95 -3.23 1.72
CA PRO A 106 -12.57 -3.98 0.63
C PRO A 106 -12.09 -3.53 -0.77
N LEU A 107 -11.73 -2.25 -0.95
CA LEU A 107 -11.21 -1.75 -2.22
C LEU A 107 -9.81 -2.30 -2.53
N VAL A 108 -8.94 -2.34 -1.52
CA VAL A 108 -7.60 -2.95 -1.63
C VAL A 108 -7.71 -4.44 -1.92
N GLU A 109 -8.65 -5.13 -1.27
CA GLU A 109 -8.90 -6.55 -1.52
C GLU A 109 -9.46 -6.79 -2.93
N ALA A 110 -10.38 -5.95 -3.41
CA ALA A 110 -10.89 -6.03 -4.78
C ALA A 110 -9.76 -5.86 -5.82
N ALA A 111 -8.85 -4.91 -5.61
CA ALA A 111 -7.67 -4.74 -6.46
C ALA A 111 -6.76 -5.98 -6.44
N ALA A 112 -6.51 -6.56 -5.26
CA ALA A 112 -5.69 -7.77 -5.12
C ALA A 112 -6.28 -8.95 -5.90
N ARG A 113 -7.60 -9.20 -5.75
CA ARG A 113 -8.30 -10.28 -6.45
C ARG A 113 -8.26 -10.06 -7.96
N ALA A 114 -8.58 -8.85 -8.42
CA ALA A 114 -8.60 -8.54 -9.84
C ALA A 114 -7.20 -8.65 -10.50
N LEU A 115 -6.12 -8.31 -9.77
CA LEU A 115 -4.75 -8.53 -10.24
C LEU A 115 -4.43 -10.02 -10.35
N SER A 116 -4.84 -10.83 -9.38
CA SER A 116 -4.66 -12.27 -9.40
C SER A 116 -5.43 -12.94 -10.54
N ASP A 117 -6.67 -12.49 -10.79
CA ASP A 117 -7.50 -12.94 -11.90
C ASP A 117 -6.87 -12.58 -13.25
N ALA A 118 -6.33 -11.36 -13.39
CA ALA A 118 -5.65 -10.91 -14.60
C ALA A 118 -4.37 -11.73 -14.87
N ALA A 119 -3.59 -12.01 -13.82
CA ALA A 119 -2.38 -12.83 -13.92
C ALA A 119 -2.68 -14.29 -14.31
N SER A 120 -3.83 -14.81 -13.88
CA SER A 120 -4.26 -16.20 -14.11
C SER A 120 -5.10 -16.38 -15.37
N ALA A 121 -5.46 -15.30 -16.06
CA ALA A 121 -6.30 -15.32 -17.25
C ALA A 121 -5.65 -16.12 -18.39
N ARG A 122 -6.39 -17.08 -18.95
CA ARG A 122 -5.92 -17.95 -20.04
C ARG A 122 -6.46 -17.55 -21.41
N ASP A 123 -7.40 -16.61 -21.44
CA ASP A 123 -8.04 -16.12 -22.65
C ASP A 123 -8.38 -14.63 -22.54
N ASP A 124 -8.68 -14.01 -23.68
CA ASP A 124 -8.95 -12.58 -23.77
C ASP A 124 -10.24 -12.15 -23.05
N SER A 125 -11.20 -13.07 -22.85
CA SER A 125 -12.45 -12.80 -22.16
C SER A 125 -12.21 -12.66 -20.65
N ALA A 126 -11.51 -13.63 -20.06
CA ALA A 126 -11.08 -13.61 -18.67
C ALA A 126 -10.20 -12.38 -18.39
N LEU A 127 -9.24 -12.10 -19.27
CA LEU A 127 -8.38 -10.93 -19.15
C LEU A 127 -9.16 -9.61 -19.29
N GLY A 128 -10.18 -9.59 -20.16
CA GLY A 128 -11.09 -8.46 -20.31
C GLY A 128 -11.92 -8.18 -19.06
N HIS A 129 -12.48 -9.23 -18.44
CA HIS A 129 -13.23 -9.10 -17.18
C HIS A 129 -12.33 -8.63 -16.02
N ALA A 130 -11.15 -9.23 -15.88
CA ALA A 130 -10.19 -8.82 -14.85
C ALA A 130 -9.73 -7.37 -15.06
N GLY A 131 -9.45 -6.97 -16.31
CA GLY A 131 -9.11 -5.59 -16.65
C GLY A 131 -10.22 -4.58 -16.31
N ALA A 132 -11.49 -4.94 -16.52
CA ALA A 132 -12.62 -4.10 -16.14
C ALA A 132 -12.76 -3.98 -14.60
N ALA A 133 -12.55 -5.08 -13.88
CA ALA A 133 -12.55 -5.09 -12.42
C ALA A 133 -11.41 -4.24 -11.83
N LEU A 134 -10.21 -4.32 -12.41
CA LEU A 134 -9.06 -3.47 -12.06
C LEU A 134 -9.37 -1.99 -12.28
N GLN A 135 -10.03 -1.66 -13.41
CA GLN A 135 -10.43 -0.28 -13.70
C GLN A 135 -11.45 0.24 -12.69
N ALA A 136 -12.46 -0.55 -12.33
CA ALA A 136 -13.42 -0.18 -11.31
C ALA A 136 -12.77 0.02 -9.94
N ALA A 137 -11.86 -0.88 -9.53
CA ALA A 137 -11.12 -0.77 -8.28
C ALA A 137 -10.24 0.50 -8.25
N ALA A 138 -9.52 0.79 -9.34
CA ALA A 138 -8.73 2.02 -9.46
C ALA A 138 -9.61 3.26 -9.33
N GLN A 139 -10.76 3.31 -10.01
CA GLN A 139 -11.69 4.45 -9.91
C GLN A 139 -12.18 4.66 -8.48
N GLN A 140 -12.64 3.61 -7.81
CA GLN A 140 -13.13 3.70 -6.42
C GLN A 140 -12.02 4.12 -5.43
N LEU A 141 -10.80 3.64 -5.64
CA LEU A 141 -9.65 4.07 -4.84
C LEU A 141 -9.31 5.54 -5.07
N ASN A 142 -9.38 6.02 -6.31
CA ASN A 142 -9.17 7.42 -6.63
C ASN A 142 -10.25 8.32 -6.03
N GLU A 143 -11.53 7.92 -6.12
CA GLU A 143 -12.65 8.63 -5.48
C GLU A 143 -12.44 8.74 -3.95
N LEU A 144 -12.04 7.65 -3.30
CA LEU A 144 -11.73 7.66 -1.86
C LEU A 144 -10.58 8.64 -1.55
N ILE A 145 -9.54 8.71 -2.39
CA ILE A 145 -8.43 9.65 -2.20
C ILE A 145 -8.90 11.09 -2.31
N GLU A 146 -9.66 11.42 -3.36
CA GLU A 146 -10.14 12.79 -3.60
C GLU A 146 -11.15 13.25 -2.55
N ASP A 147 -12.02 12.36 -2.06
CA ASP A 147 -12.97 12.66 -0.98
C ASP A 147 -12.31 13.00 0.37
N ASN A 148 -11.03 12.64 0.55
CA ASN A 148 -10.29 12.76 1.80
C ASN A 148 -9.02 13.61 1.68
N ARG A 149 -8.89 14.37 0.58
CA ARG A 149 -7.77 15.28 0.29
C ARG A 149 -8.03 16.70 0.78
#